data_AF-A0A0J6XPC7-F1
#
_entry.id   AF-A0A0J6XPC7-F1
#
_cell.length_a   1.000
_cell.length_b   1.000
_cell.length_c   1.000
_cell.angle_alpha   90.00
_cell.angle_beta   90.00
_cell.angle_gamma   90.00
#
_symmetry.space_group_name_H-M   'P 1'
#
loop_
_entity.id
_entity.type
_entity.pdbx_description
1 polymer ?
#
loop_
_entity_poly.entity_id
_entity_poly.type
_entity_poly.pdbx_seq_one_letter_code
_entity_poly.pdbx_strand_id
1 'polypeptide(L)'
;MARDSWDSWNSWDEDGTPHPLALRRSGRSEQEPDRLPEVRELEVLGWEPAPGETLWAFLPYVWPPAARTWIPDRSTHWAVETRLDGHGHITGVEAAPLADPDLHDLDRETEEVLARLGIPPRPPGRLWLLRPPGSFPTVGTVLDHLRTLARERGVEVSPSPEFLSLTRAELAALGSEPEPNT
;
A
#
# COMPACT_ATOMS: atom_id res chain seq x y z
N MET A 1 6.37 -7.12 -31.91
CA MET A 1 6.10 -7.71 -30.59
C MET A 1 6.68 -6.77 -29.56
N ALA A 2 5.86 -5.93 -28.94
CA ALA A 2 6.26 -4.98 -27.89
C ALA A 2 5.39 -5.27 -26.66
N ARG A 3 5.62 -6.43 -26.05
CA ARG A 3 4.85 -6.93 -24.90
C ARG A 3 5.58 -6.72 -23.56
N ASP A 4 6.85 -6.32 -23.59
CA ASP A 4 7.74 -6.38 -22.42
C ASP A 4 7.73 -5.15 -21.48
N SER A 5 7.10 -4.03 -21.86
CA SER A 5 7.12 -2.81 -21.01
C SER A 5 6.00 -2.76 -19.97
N TRP A 6 4.90 -3.49 -20.18
CA TRP A 6 3.67 -3.35 -19.39
C TRP A 6 3.53 -4.47 -18.34
N ASP A 7 4.12 -5.63 -18.60
CA ASP A 7 4.14 -6.74 -17.64
C ASP A 7 5.02 -6.40 -16.42
N SER A 8 6.02 -5.53 -16.56
CA SER A 8 6.84 -5.04 -15.43
C SER A 8 6.10 -4.09 -14.49
N TRP A 9 5.03 -3.45 -14.95
CA TRP A 9 4.20 -2.58 -14.10
C TRP A 9 3.30 -3.39 -13.19
N ASN A 10 2.69 -4.45 -13.69
CA ASN A 10 1.75 -5.31 -12.95
C ASN A 10 2.49 -6.38 -12.15
N SER A 11 3.22 -5.95 -11.13
CA SER A 11 4.10 -6.82 -10.36
C SER A 11 4.20 -6.33 -8.92
N TRP A 12 4.39 -7.27 -8.00
CA TRP A 12 4.72 -6.97 -6.62
C TRP A 12 6.22 -6.78 -6.38
N ASP A 13 7.03 -6.62 -7.44
CA ASP A 13 8.49 -6.48 -7.32
C ASP A 13 9.07 -7.65 -6.50
N GLU A 14 8.65 -8.89 -6.82
CA GLU A 14 8.94 -10.09 -6.00
C GLU A 14 10.46 -10.30 -5.83
N ASP A 15 11.20 -10.13 -6.93
CA ASP A 15 12.67 -10.23 -6.99
C ASP A 15 13.41 -8.90 -6.68
N GLY A 16 12.66 -7.82 -6.44
CA GLY A 16 13.23 -6.52 -6.13
C GLY A 16 13.87 -6.47 -4.75
N THR A 17 14.75 -5.49 -4.55
CA THR A 17 15.38 -5.22 -3.25
C THR A 17 14.62 -4.13 -2.50
N PRO A 18 14.53 -4.21 -1.16
CA PRO A 18 13.91 -3.14 -0.38
C PRO A 18 14.65 -1.82 -0.61
N HIS A 19 13.97 -0.70 -0.32
CA HIS A 19 14.59 0.61 -0.38
C HIS A 19 15.88 0.62 0.48
N PRO A 20 17.01 1.17 -0.01
CA PRO A 20 18.29 1.12 0.70
C PRO A 20 18.29 1.70 2.12
N LEU A 21 17.36 2.61 2.44
CA LEU A 21 17.18 3.13 3.80
C LEU A 21 16.77 2.05 4.81
N ALA A 22 15.99 1.05 4.37
CA ALA A 22 15.59 -0.05 5.22
C ALA A 22 16.76 -0.96 5.60
N LEU A 23 17.75 -1.10 4.70
CA LEU A 23 18.95 -1.94 4.94
C LEU A 23 19.84 -1.42 6.08
N ARG A 24 19.62 -0.18 6.53
CA ARG A 24 20.37 0.43 7.65
C ARG A 24 19.87 -0.04 9.01
N ARG A 25 18.74 -0.77 9.06
CA ARG A 25 18.05 -1.14 10.29
C ARG A 25 17.77 -2.64 10.34
N SER A 26 17.77 -3.21 11.55
CA SER A 26 17.56 -4.64 11.78
C SER A 26 16.72 -4.88 13.04
N GLY A 27 16.15 -6.07 13.17
CA GLY A 27 15.27 -6.45 14.28
C GLY A 27 13.84 -5.90 14.17
N ARG A 28 13.04 -6.08 15.23
CA ARG A 28 11.68 -5.53 15.36
C ARG A 28 11.69 -4.11 15.94
N SER A 29 10.59 -3.39 15.79
CA SER A 29 10.32 -2.08 16.38
C SER A 29 8.98 -2.11 17.07
N GLU A 30 8.89 -1.52 18.26
CA GLU A 30 7.63 -1.35 18.98
C GLU A 30 6.75 -0.25 18.38
N GLN A 31 7.23 0.45 17.34
CA GLN A 31 6.49 1.50 16.67
C GLN A 31 5.51 0.93 15.65
N GLU A 32 4.42 1.64 15.44
CA GLU A 32 3.46 1.41 14.36
C GLU A 32 4.15 1.55 12.98
N PRO A 33 3.66 0.86 11.93
CA PRO A 33 4.24 0.89 10.60
C PRO A 33 4.55 2.29 10.05
N ASP A 34 3.62 3.23 10.17
CA ASP A 34 3.72 4.62 9.69
C ASP A 34 4.71 5.46 10.53
N ARG A 35 5.06 5.00 11.73
CA ARG A 35 5.95 5.71 12.64
C ARG A 35 7.40 5.27 12.54
N LEU A 36 7.67 4.19 11.81
CA LEU A 36 9.01 3.67 11.64
C LEU A 36 9.98 4.76 11.13
N PRO A 37 11.20 4.85 11.68
CA PRO A 37 12.14 5.91 11.29
C PRO A 37 12.45 5.95 9.80
N GLU A 38 12.55 4.81 9.13
CA GLU A 38 12.75 4.72 7.68
C GLU A 38 11.55 5.21 6.87
N VAL A 39 10.31 5.04 7.37
CA VAL A 39 9.11 5.60 6.72
C VAL A 39 9.18 7.12 6.78
N ARG A 40 9.46 7.68 7.96
CA ARG A 40 9.59 9.13 8.13
C ARG A 40 10.71 9.74 7.29
N GLU A 41 11.85 9.06 7.17
CA GLU A 41 12.93 9.49 6.27
C GLU A 41 12.48 9.47 4.81
N LEU A 42 11.71 8.45 4.41
CA LEU A 42 11.16 8.34 3.07
C LEU A 42 10.10 9.43 2.78
N GLU A 43 9.28 9.80 3.76
CA GLU A 43 8.34 10.92 3.68
C GLU A 43 9.04 12.25 3.38
N VAL A 44 10.18 12.51 4.03
CA VAL A 44 11.00 13.70 3.72
C VAL A 44 11.52 13.67 2.28
N LEU A 45 11.70 12.48 1.70
CA LEU A 45 12.08 12.28 0.30
C LEU A 45 10.85 12.22 -0.63
N GLY A 46 9.65 12.56 -0.16
CA GLY A 46 8.43 12.62 -0.96
C GLY A 46 7.75 11.27 -1.22
N TRP A 47 8.12 10.21 -0.49
CA TRP A 47 7.41 8.93 -0.51
C TRP A 47 6.30 8.93 0.54
N GLU A 48 5.11 8.49 0.20
CA GLU A 48 3.98 8.37 1.13
C GLU A 48 3.63 6.88 1.33
N PRO A 49 3.23 6.46 2.54
CA PRO A 49 2.69 5.11 2.75
C PRO A 49 1.54 4.82 1.78
N ALA A 50 1.52 3.62 1.22
CA ALA A 50 0.38 3.19 0.42
C ALA A 50 -0.91 3.22 1.28
N PRO A 51 -2.05 3.64 0.72
CA PRO A 51 -3.31 3.69 1.45
C PRO A 51 -3.68 2.32 2.02
N GLY A 52 -4.11 2.31 3.28
CA GLY A 52 -4.50 1.09 4.00
C GLY A 52 -5.93 0.64 3.73
N GLU A 53 -6.75 1.43 3.06
CA GLU A 53 -8.14 1.05 2.78
C GLU A 53 -8.24 -0.05 1.73
N THR A 54 -9.12 -1.02 1.97
CA THR A 54 -9.39 -2.16 1.07
C THR A 54 -9.68 -1.74 -0.39
N LEU A 55 -10.31 -0.57 -0.58
CA LEU A 55 -10.56 0.03 -1.90
C LEU A 55 -9.28 0.13 -2.75
N TRP A 56 -8.14 0.39 -2.12
CA TRP A 56 -6.86 0.67 -2.78
C TRP A 56 -5.83 -0.44 -2.62
N ALA A 57 -6.24 -1.61 -2.14
CA ALA A 57 -5.39 -2.78 -1.91
C ALA A 57 -4.49 -3.13 -3.11
N PHE A 58 -4.98 -2.91 -4.34
CA PHE A 58 -4.28 -3.23 -5.58
C PHE A 58 -3.24 -2.18 -6.01
N LEU A 59 -3.18 -1.00 -5.37
CA LEU A 59 -2.40 0.12 -5.88
C LEU A 59 -0.92 -0.19 -6.05
N PRO A 60 -0.18 -0.75 -5.06
CA PRO A 60 1.25 -0.98 -5.26
C PRO A 60 1.53 -1.94 -6.42
N TYR A 61 0.60 -2.85 -6.74
CA TYR A 61 0.72 -3.76 -7.88
C TYR A 61 0.61 -3.05 -9.23
N VAL A 62 -0.16 -1.97 -9.36
CA VAL A 62 -0.37 -1.24 -10.63
C VAL A 62 0.32 0.12 -10.68
N TRP A 63 0.91 0.55 -9.56
CA TRP A 63 1.63 1.82 -9.48
C TRP A 63 2.89 1.80 -10.36
N PRO A 64 3.29 2.93 -10.98
CA PRO A 64 4.48 2.96 -11.82
C PRO A 64 5.72 2.45 -11.06
N PRO A 65 6.52 1.50 -11.62
CA PRO A 65 7.67 0.92 -10.93
C PRO A 65 8.66 1.93 -10.37
N ALA A 66 8.93 3.03 -11.11
CA ALA A 66 9.84 4.08 -10.67
C ALA A 66 9.28 4.95 -9.52
N ALA A 67 7.97 4.91 -9.30
CA ALA A 67 7.26 5.68 -8.29
C ALA A 67 6.67 4.80 -7.17
N ARG A 68 7.08 3.52 -7.08
CA ARG A 68 6.78 2.64 -5.94
C ARG A 68 8.06 2.08 -5.35
N THR A 69 8.05 1.83 -4.06
CA THR A 69 9.10 1.10 -3.38
C THR A 69 8.50 0.38 -2.16
N TRP A 70 9.31 -0.43 -1.50
CA TRP A 70 8.90 -1.10 -0.28
C TRP A 70 10.04 -1.18 0.72
N ILE A 71 9.67 -1.35 1.98
CA ILE A 71 10.57 -1.65 3.09
C ILE A 71 10.04 -2.86 3.86
N PRO A 72 10.88 -3.63 4.57
CA PRO A 72 10.40 -4.68 5.45
C PRO A 72 9.55 -4.09 6.58
N ASP A 73 8.38 -4.69 6.83
CA ASP A 73 7.59 -4.38 8.01
C ASP A 73 8.26 -4.96 9.25
N ARG A 74 8.89 -4.07 10.00
CA ARG A 74 9.56 -4.36 11.25
C ARG A 74 8.71 -4.00 12.47
N SER A 75 7.49 -3.49 12.27
CA SER A 75 6.60 -3.15 13.37
C SER A 75 6.20 -4.39 14.18
N THR A 76 5.82 -4.16 15.43
CA THR A 76 5.19 -5.16 16.27
C THR A 76 3.70 -4.85 16.30
N HIS A 77 2.88 -5.79 15.81
CA HIS A 77 1.44 -5.72 15.99
C HIS A 77 1.08 -6.24 17.38
N TRP A 78 0.16 -5.55 18.05
CA TRP A 78 -0.25 -5.86 19.41
C TRP A 78 -1.70 -6.34 19.43
N ALA A 79 -1.95 -7.47 20.10
CA ALA A 79 -3.29 -7.87 20.52
C ALA A 79 -3.60 -7.15 21.83
N VAL A 80 -4.70 -6.40 21.85
CA VAL A 80 -5.16 -5.69 23.05
C VAL A 80 -6.47 -6.32 23.52
N GLU A 81 -6.42 -7.00 24.67
CA GLU A 81 -7.59 -7.55 25.32
C GLU A 81 -8.09 -6.58 26.39
N THR A 82 -9.32 -6.09 26.21
CA THR A 82 -9.99 -5.21 27.18
C THR A 82 -11.03 -6.02 27.95
N ARG A 83 -10.88 -6.07 29.27
CA ARG A 83 -11.88 -6.68 30.17
C ARG A 83 -12.87 -5.62 30.62
N LEU A 84 -14.15 -5.94 30.58
CA LEU A 84 -15.24 -5.07 31.01
C LEU A 84 -15.93 -5.65 32.26
N ASP A 85 -16.45 -4.79 33.14
CA ASP A 85 -17.41 -5.21 34.17
C ASP A 85 -18.81 -5.48 33.58
N GLY A 86 -19.73 -5.93 34.42
CA GLY A 86 -21.14 -6.15 34.04
C GLY A 86 -21.91 -4.89 33.64
N HIS A 87 -21.29 -3.71 33.71
CA HIS A 87 -21.84 -2.41 33.35
C HIS A 87 -21.16 -1.81 32.10
N GLY A 88 -20.18 -2.52 31.50
CA GLY A 88 -19.43 -2.05 30.34
C GLY A 88 -18.26 -1.13 30.65
N HIS A 89 -17.85 -0.99 31.91
CA HIS A 89 -16.64 -0.25 32.27
C HIS A 89 -15.40 -1.11 32.13
N ILE A 90 -14.31 -0.50 31.65
CA ILE A 90 -13.01 -1.16 31.53
C ILE A 90 -12.45 -1.49 32.93
N THR A 91 -12.21 -2.77 33.19
CA THR A 91 -11.63 -3.29 34.44
C THR A 91 -10.20 -3.80 34.27
N GLY A 92 -9.73 -3.97 33.04
CA GLY A 92 -8.35 -4.35 32.74
C GLY A 92 -8.04 -4.23 31.26
N VAL A 93 -6.76 -4.00 30.96
CA VAL A 93 -6.22 -3.99 29.61
C VAL A 93 -4.93 -4.81 29.64
N GLU A 94 -4.87 -5.85 28.82
CA GLU A 94 -3.65 -6.65 28.60
C GLU A 94 -3.24 -6.51 27.14
N ALA A 95 -1.95 -6.25 26.91
CA ALA A 95 -1.37 -6.15 25.58
C ALA A 95 -0.27 -7.18 25.43
N ALA A 96 -0.35 -7.98 24.37
CA ALA A 96 0.69 -8.92 23.99
C ALA A 96 0.98 -8.79 22.48
N PRO A 97 2.21 -9.04 22.03
CA PRO A 97 2.48 -9.14 20.59
C PRO A 97 1.57 -10.19 19.95
N LEU A 98 0.97 -9.86 18.81
CA LEU A 98 0.22 -10.81 18.00
C LEU A 98 1.11 -11.99 17.60
N ALA A 99 0.57 -13.20 17.70
CA ALA A 99 1.26 -14.38 17.21
C ALA A 99 1.21 -14.43 15.67
N ASP A 100 2.19 -15.08 15.04
CA ASP A 100 2.28 -15.18 13.58
C ASP A 100 0.98 -15.64 12.87
N PRO A 101 0.18 -16.59 13.42
CA PRO A 101 -1.10 -16.96 12.80
C PRO A 101 -2.11 -15.81 12.76
N ASP A 102 -2.15 -14.98 13.80
CA ASP A 102 -3.11 -13.87 13.91
C ASP A 102 -2.69 -12.68 13.02
N LEU A 103 -1.40 -12.58 12.68
CA LEU A 103 -0.92 -11.60 11.70
C LEU A 103 -1.50 -11.86 10.31
N HIS A 104 -1.68 -13.12 9.92
CA HIS A 104 -2.27 -13.47 8.63
C HIS A 104 -3.74 -13.07 8.51
N ASP A 105 -4.47 -13.03 9.62
CA ASP A 105 -5.88 -12.63 9.63
C ASP A 105 -6.06 -11.12 9.41
N LEU A 106 -5.04 -10.30 9.70
CA LEU A 106 -5.07 -8.85 9.47
C LEU A 106 -5.19 -8.52 7.98
N ASP A 107 -4.54 -9.31 7.12
CA ASP A 107 -4.52 -9.08 5.67
C ASP A 107 -5.65 -9.80 4.93
N ARG A 108 -6.45 -10.63 5.60
CA ARG A 108 -7.45 -11.51 4.96
C ARG A 108 -8.42 -10.77 4.05
N GLU A 109 -8.97 -9.63 4.50
CA GLU A 109 -9.90 -8.85 3.68
C GLU A 109 -9.23 -8.30 2.41
N THR A 110 -7.99 -7.82 2.55
CA THR A 110 -7.18 -7.33 1.44
C THR A 110 -6.91 -8.46 0.43
N GLU A 111 -6.52 -9.64 0.92
CA GLU A 111 -6.25 -10.82 0.08
C GLU A 111 -7.50 -11.32 -0.64
N GLU A 112 -8.66 -11.34 0.02
CA GLU A 112 -9.95 -11.66 -0.61
C GLU A 112 -10.30 -10.69 -1.75
N VAL A 113 -9.97 -9.41 -1.60
CA VAL A 113 -10.17 -8.40 -2.65
C VAL A 113 -9.20 -8.60 -3.81
N LEU A 114 -7.92 -8.80 -3.54
CA LEU A 114 -6.91 -9.06 -4.58
C LEU A 114 -7.26 -10.31 -5.39
N ALA A 115 -7.67 -11.39 -4.72
CA ALA A 115 -8.09 -12.62 -5.37
C ALA A 115 -9.31 -12.41 -6.29
N ARG A 116 -10.33 -11.66 -5.86
CA ARG A 116 -11.50 -11.32 -6.71
C ARG A 116 -11.11 -10.50 -7.94
N LEU A 117 -10.06 -9.69 -7.84
CA LEU A 117 -9.52 -8.89 -8.94
C LEU A 117 -8.57 -9.70 -9.86
N GLY A 118 -8.29 -10.97 -9.53
CA GLY A 118 -7.32 -11.79 -10.26
C GLY A 118 -5.87 -11.34 -10.09
N ILE A 119 -5.57 -10.61 -9.01
CA ILE A 119 -4.22 -10.15 -8.66
C ILE A 119 -3.59 -11.19 -7.73
N PRO A 120 -2.31 -11.57 -7.93
CA PRO A 120 -1.62 -12.47 -7.01
C PRO A 120 -1.57 -11.89 -5.59
N PRO A 121 -1.43 -12.74 -4.55
CA PRO A 121 -1.40 -12.28 -3.17
C PRO A 121 -0.24 -11.31 -2.94
N ARG A 122 -0.41 -10.36 -2.01
CA ARG A 122 0.65 -9.40 -1.69
C ARG A 122 1.79 -10.13 -0.96
N PRO A 123 3.07 -9.87 -1.30
CA PRO A 123 4.18 -10.42 -0.54
C PRO A 123 4.10 -9.95 0.93
N PRO A 124 4.13 -10.88 1.90
CA PRO A 124 3.94 -10.55 3.30
C PRO A 124 5.13 -9.74 3.85
N GLY A 125 4.88 -8.97 4.92
CA GLY A 125 5.92 -8.25 5.63
C GLY A 125 6.58 -7.13 4.82
N ARG A 126 5.87 -6.57 3.82
CA ARG A 126 6.31 -5.39 3.05
C ARG A 126 5.39 -4.21 3.32
N LEU A 127 5.97 -3.09 3.76
CA LEU A 127 5.32 -1.80 3.75
C LEU A 127 5.60 -1.12 2.41
N TRP A 128 4.54 -0.87 1.66
CA TRP A 128 4.62 -0.20 0.36
C TRP A 128 4.59 1.30 0.52
N LEU A 129 5.46 1.99 -0.21
CA LEU A 129 5.47 3.44 -0.30
C LEU A 129 5.38 3.87 -1.77
N LEU A 130 4.67 4.96 -1.99
CA LEU A 130 4.32 5.48 -3.30
C LEU A 130 4.78 6.93 -3.42
N ARG A 131 5.24 7.32 -4.61
CA ARG A 131 5.38 8.71 -5.03
C ARG A 131 4.24 9.04 -5.99
N PRO A 132 3.70 10.26 -5.97
CA PRO A 132 2.71 10.67 -6.96
C PRO A 132 3.35 10.65 -8.37
N PRO A 133 2.76 9.94 -9.35
CA PRO A 133 3.19 10.07 -10.73
C PRO A 133 2.68 11.37 -11.36
N GLY A 134 3.35 11.82 -12.43
CA GLY A 134 3.00 13.03 -13.16
C GLY A 134 3.21 14.30 -12.31
N SER A 135 2.38 15.32 -12.57
CA SER A 135 2.48 16.63 -11.91
C SER A 135 1.71 16.73 -10.59
N PHE A 136 1.28 15.61 -10.01
CA PHE A 136 0.50 15.59 -8.77
C PHE A 136 1.39 15.84 -7.54
N PRO A 137 0.97 16.69 -6.58
CA PRO A 137 1.80 17.02 -5.43
C PRO A 137 1.85 15.91 -4.36
N THR A 138 0.80 15.07 -4.27
CA THR A 138 0.72 14.01 -3.27
C THR A 138 -0.01 12.77 -3.79
N VAL A 139 0.23 11.61 -3.18
CA VAL A 139 -0.52 10.38 -3.49
C VAL A 139 -2.02 10.62 -3.29
N GLY A 140 -2.41 11.31 -2.22
CA GLY A 140 -3.81 11.68 -1.97
C GLY A 140 -4.47 12.42 -3.15
N THR A 141 -3.77 13.36 -3.78
CA THR A 141 -4.31 14.07 -4.96
C THR A 141 -4.49 13.17 -6.18
N VAL A 142 -3.63 12.15 -6.34
CA VAL A 142 -3.79 11.13 -7.38
C VAL A 142 -5.03 10.28 -7.10
N LEU A 143 -5.27 9.91 -5.84
CA LEU A 143 -6.47 9.12 -5.47
C LEU A 143 -7.76 9.92 -5.72
N ASP A 144 -7.77 11.21 -5.42
CA ASP A 144 -8.91 12.07 -5.68
C ASP A 144 -9.15 12.28 -7.18
N HIS A 145 -8.08 12.40 -7.96
CA HIS A 145 -8.16 12.38 -9.43
C HIS A 145 -8.77 11.08 -9.95
N LEU A 146 -8.29 9.92 -9.50
CA LEU A 146 -8.82 8.61 -9.89
C LEU A 146 -10.31 8.45 -9.55
N ARG A 147 -10.72 8.91 -8.36
CA ARG A 147 -12.14 8.93 -7.96
C ARG A 147 -12.98 9.83 -8.87
N THR A 148 -12.45 10.99 -9.24
CA THR A 148 -13.14 11.95 -10.12
C THR A 148 -13.28 11.38 -11.52
N LEU A 149 -12.19 10.84 -12.07
CA LEU A 149 -12.17 10.17 -13.36
C LEU A 149 -13.15 9.00 -13.43
N ALA A 150 -13.21 8.16 -12.38
CA ALA A 150 -14.18 7.07 -12.32
C ALA A 150 -15.62 7.57 -12.40
N ARG A 151 -15.97 8.62 -11.64
CA ARG A 151 -17.31 9.24 -11.70
C ARG A 151 -17.63 9.78 -13.09
N GLU A 152 -16.68 10.49 -13.72
CA GLU A 152 -16.86 11.04 -15.07
C GLU A 152 -17.05 9.95 -16.13
N ARG A 153 -16.42 8.79 -15.94
CA ARG A 153 -16.54 7.63 -16.82
C ARG A 153 -17.69 6.69 -16.46
N GLY A 154 -18.47 7.02 -15.44
CA GLY A 154 -19.58 6.17 -14.96
C GLY A 154 -19.13 4.84 -14.37
N VAL A 155 -17.88 4.77 -13.89
CA VAL A 155 -17.31 3.59 -13.21
C VAL A 155 -17.52 3.75 -11.70
N GLU A 156 -18.06 2.72 -11.06
CA GLU A 156 -18.24 2.70 -9.61
C GLU A 156 -16.88 2.72 -8.89
N VAL A 157 -16.77 3.53 -7.83
CA VAL A 157 -15.57 3.56 -6.97
C VAL A 157 -15.67 2.41 -5.96
N SER A 158 -15.32 1.22 -6.43
CA SER A 158 -15.26 -0.02 -5.66
C SER A 158 -14.11 -0.88 -6.18
N PRO A 159 -13.59 -1.84 -5.39
CA PRO A 159 -12.55 -2.74 -5.86
C PRO A 159 -13.15 -3.75 -6.86
N SER A 160 -13.27 -3.31 -8.12
CA SER A 160 -13.83 -4.06 -9.25
C SER A 160 -12.83 -4.13 -10.42
N PRO A 161 -12.96 -5.11 -11.33
CA PRO A 161 -12.12 -5.20 -12.53
C PRO A 161 -12.16 -3.94 -13.40
N GLU A 162 -13.31 -3.27 -13.47
CA GLU A 162 -13.52 -2.04 -14.23
C GLU A 162 -12.74 -0.87 -13.63
N PHE A 163 -12.83 -0.71 -12.30
CA PHE A 163 -12.10 0.34 -11.59
C PHE A 163 -10.59 0.10 -11.59
N LEU A 164 -10.15 -1.16 -11.46
CA LEU A 164 -8.76 -1.56 -11.63
C LEU A 164 -8.24 -1.21 -13.03
N SER A 165 -9.00 -1.54 -14.07
CA SER A 165 -8.61 -1.28 -15.47
C SER A 165 -8.51 0.22 -15.75
N LEU A 166 -9.46 1.01 -15.25
CA LEU A 166 -9.43 2.47 -15.34
C LEU A 166 -8.20 3.04 -14.62
N THR A 167 -7.95 2.59 -13.39
CA THR A 167 -6.81 3.06 -12.58
C THR A 167 -5.48 2.74 -13.26
N ARG A 168 -5.32 1.52 -13.78
CA ARG A 168 -4.11 1.11 -14.50
C ARG A 168 -3.88 1.95 -15.74
N ALA A 169 -4.91 2.18 -16.54
CA ALA A 169 -4.80 2.99 -17.75
C ALA A 169 -4.40 4.43 -17.45
N GLU A 170 -4.98 5.02 -16.39
CA GLU A 170 -4.66 6.39 -16.00
C GLU A 170 -3.25 6.52 -15.44
N LEU A 171 -2.83 5.64 -14.52
CA LEU A 171 -1.46 5.65 -13.98
C LEU A 171 -0.41 5.44 -15.07
N ALA A 172 -0.71 4.62 -16.08
CA ALA A 172 0.12 4.45 -17.27
C ALA A 172 0.28 5.75 -18.08
N ALA A 173 -0.81 6.50 -18.26
CA ALA A 173 -0.78 7.79 -18.94
C ALA A 173 0.06 8.81 -18.16
N LEU A 174 -0.15 8.91 -16.84
CA LEU A 174 0.59 9.83 -15.97
C LEU A 174 2.07 9.51 -15.86
N GLY A 175 2.45 8.22 -15.79
CA GLY A 175 3.85 7.82 -15.72
C GLY A 175 4.62 7.91 -17.06
N SER A 176 3.92 8.21 -18.15
CA SER A 176 4.52 8.43 -19.48
C SER A 176 4.75 9.91 -19.81
N GLU A 177 4.32 10.84 -18.93
CA GLU A 177 4.62 12.25 -19.11
C GLU A 177 6.14 12.49 -18.93
N PRO A 178 6.84 13.10 -19.90
CA PRO A 178 8.24 13.45 -19.73
C PRO A 178 8.36 14.50 -18.62
N GLU A 179 9.26 14.26 -17.66
CA GLU A 179 9.58 15.29 -16.66
C GLU A 179 9.95 16.60 -17.38
N PRO A 180 9.40 17.74 -16.97
CA PRO A 180 9.82 19.02 -17.52
C PRO A 180 11.30 19.22 -17.17
N ASN A 181 12.17 19.11 -18.19
CA ASN A 181 13.58 19.49 -18.11
C ASN A 181 13.67 20.87 -17.43
N THR A 182 14.14 20.88 -16.18
CA THR A 182 14.46 22.11 -15.45
C THR A 182 15.96 22.33 -15.49
#